data_AF-A0A5C9EKE3-F1
#
_entry.id   AF-A0A5C9EKE3-F1
#
_cell.length_a   1.000
_cell.length_b   1.000
_cell.length_c   1.000
_cell.angle_alpha   90.00
_cell.angle_beta   90.00
_cell.angle_gamma   90.00
#
_symmetry.space_group_name_H-M   'P 1'
#
loop_
_entity.id
_entity.type
_entity.pdbx_description
1 polymer ?
#
loop_
_entity_poly.entity_id
_entity_poly.type
_entity_poly.pdbx_seq_one_letter_code
_entity_poly.pdbx_strand_id
1 'polypeptide(L)'
;MFKKKKIREEFDEVFKAGDEGKIKEMLDENPWLLEEVSHEMNEVMGEEQQIIAALGVMEDELGGTAPLNEIILSLKVDFEVNKSEDEVLSILENLLSLELVKKHSDGWSLTNEGARICDDYLNQNLEGFDI
;
A
#
# COMPACT_ATOMS: atom_id res chain seq x y z
N MET A 1 -11.04 -14.95 -24.21
CA MET A 1 -10.06 -14.95 -23.09
C MET A 1 -8.61 -14.83 -23.54
N PHE A 2 -8.10 -15.63 -24.49
CA PHE A 2 -6.69 -15.55 -24.95
C PHE A 2 -6.23 -14.16 -25.43
N LYS A 3 -7.08 -13.40 -26.15
CA LYS A 3 -6.73 -12.04 -26.61
C LYS A 3 -6.61 -11.04 -25.45
N LYS A 4 -7.53 -11.08 -24.47
CA LYS A 4 -7.44 -10.23 -23.27
C LYS A 4 -6.17 -10.49 -22.47
N LYS A 5 -5.83 -11.77 -22.23
CA LYS A 5 -4.60 -12.15 -21.52
C LYS A 5 -3.34 -11.60 -22.20
N LYS A 6 -3.25 -11.70 -23.53
CA LYS A 6 -2.12 -11.16 -24.28
C LYS A 6 -2.03 -9.62 -24.19
N ILE A 7 -3.17 -8.94 -24.24
CA ILE A 7 -3.24 -7.48 -24.09
C ILE A 7 -2.80 -7.05 -22.68
N ARG A 8 -3.16 -7.81 -21.64
CA ARG A 8 -2.71 -7.59 -20.26
C ARG A 8 -1.20 -7.76 -20.10
N GLU A 9 -0.65 -8.86 -20.62
CA GLU A 9 0.80 -9.13 -20.58
C GLU A 9 1.59 -8.02 -21.29
N GLU A 10 1.12 -7.55 -22.45
CA GLU A 10 1.74 -6.43 -23.16
C GLU A 10 1.62 -5.11 -22.38
N PHE A 11 0.47 -4.86 -21.73
CA PHE A 11 0.29 -3.68 -20.90
C PHE A 11 1.26 -3.68 -19.71
N ASP A 12 1.47 -4.81 -19.04
CA ASP A 12 2.37 -4.91 -17.89
C ASP A 12 3.83 -4.63 -18.26
N GLU A 13 4.27 -5.08 -19.45
CA GLU A 13 5.61 -4.77 -19.97
C GLU A 13 5.76 -3.27 -20.25
N VAL A 14 4.75 -2.66 -20.88
CA VAL A 14 4.74 -1.22 -21.20
C VAL A 14 4.66 -0.37 -19.93
N PHE A 15 3.85 -0.78 -18.95
CA PHE A 15 3.70 -0.12 -17.66
C PHE A 15 5.01 -0.16 -16.86
N LYS A 16 5.68 -1.32 -16.80
CA LYS A 16 7.02 -1.45 -16.18
C LYS A 16 8.09 -0.64 -16.90
N ALA A 17 7.97 -0.46 -18.21
CA ALA A 17 8.88 0.37 -19.00
C ALA A 17 8.62 1.88 -18.84
N GLY A 18 7.48 2.29 -18.26
CA GLY A 18 7.13 3.70 -18.02
C GLY A 18 6.81 4.49 -19.29
N ASP A 19 6.36 3.82 -20.36
CA ASP A 19 5.99 4.49 -21.62
C ASP A 19 4.57 5.08 -21.53
N GLU A 20 4.47 6.26 -20.93
CA GLU A 20 3.21 6.97 -20.68
C GLU A 20 2.33 7.14 -21.94
N GLY A 21 2.95 7.35 -23.11
CA GLY A 21 2.25 7.52 -24.37
C GLY A 21 1.53 6.24 -24.79
N LYS A 22 2.23 5.11 -24.68
CA LYS A 22 1.68 3.80 -25.03
C LYS A 22 0.72 3.27 -23.97
N ILE A 23 0.97 3.56 -22.68
CA ILE A 23 0.02 3.29 -21.59
C ILE A 23 -1.32 3.96 -21.91
N LYS A 24 -1.30 5.23 -22.28
CA LYS A 24 -2.51 5.98 -22.61
C LYS A 24 -3.25 5.40 -23.82
N GLU A 25 -2.53 5.09 -24.90
CA GLU A 25 -3.11 4.47 -26.09
C GLU A 25 -3.79 3.13 -25.76
N MET A 26 -3.13 2.28 -24.98
CA MET A 26 -3.68 0.98 -24.59
C MET A 26 -4.91 1.10 -23.68
N LEU A 27 -4.94 2.07 -22.76
CA LEU A 27 -6.10 2.35 -21.90
C LEU A 27 -7.29 2.90 -22.71
N ASP A 28 -7.03 3.79 -23.67
CA ASP A 28 -8.07 4.35 -24.56
C ASP A 28 -8.69 3.26 -25.45
N GLU A 29 -7.87 2.35 -25.99
CA GLU A 29 -8.33 1.23 -26.83
C GLU A 29 -8.98 0.09 -26.04
N ASN A 30 -8.61 -0.06 -24.76
CA ASN A 30 -9.09 -1.14 -23.90
C ASN A 30 -9.54 -0.59 -22.53
N PRO A 31 -10.71 0.06 -22.44
CA PRO A 31 -11.18 0.67 -21.18
C PRO A 31 -11.29 -0.30 -19.99
N TRP A 32 -11.48 -1.59 -20.27
CA TRP A 32 -11.49 -2.65 -19.24
C TRP A 32 -10.12 -2.87 -18.58
N LEU A 33 -9.01 -2.49 -19.23
CA LEU A 33 -7.69 -2.47 -18.58
C LEU A 33 -7.64 -1.42 -17.48
N LEU A 34 -8.29 -0.27 -17.67
CA LEU A 34 -8.36 0.75 -16.64
C LEU A 34 -9.09 0.21 -15.41
N GLU A 35 -10.22 -0.50 -15.61
CA GLU A 35 -10.95 -1.14 -14.52
C GLU A 35 -10.09 -2.18 -13.79
N GLU A 36 -9.42 -3.10 -14.52
CA GLU A 36 -8.57 -4.13 -13.91
C GLU A 36 -7.33 -3.54 -13.19
N VAL A 37 -6.63 -2.61 -13.84
CA VAL A 37 -5.45 -1.95 -13.26
C VAL A 37 -5.85 -1.10 -12.07
N SER A 38 -6.97 -0.37 -12.14
CA SER A 38 -7.47 0.40 -11.00
C SER A 38 -7.85 -0.50 -9.83
N HIS A 39 -8.40 -1.68 -10.10
CA HIS A 39 -8.75 -2.63 -9.05
C HIS A 39 -7.51 -3.22 -8.37
N GLU A 40 -6.52 -3.69 -9.15
CA GLU A 40 -5.25 -4.18 -8.61
C GLU A 40 -4.46 -3.09 -7.90
N MET A 41 -4.41 -1.86 -8.44
CA MET A 41 -3.78 -0.72 -7.78
C MET A 41 -4.50 -0.37 -6.48
N ASN A 42 -5.83 -0.41 -6.44
CA ASN A 42 -6.59 -0.17 -5.21
C ASN A 42 -6.32 -1.25 -4.14
N GLU A 43 -6.15 -2.51 -4.54
CA GLU A 43 -5.79 -3.58 -3.60
C GLU A 43 -4.38 -3.38 -3.04
N VAL A 44 -3.38 -3.11 -3.90
CA VAL A 44 -1.99 -2.85 -3.46
C VAL A 44 -1.90 -1.59 -2.61
N MET A 45 -2.58 -0.51 -3.02
CA MET A 45 -2.66 0.72 -2.22
C MET A 45 -3.37 0.49 -0.89
N GLY A 46 -4.38 -0.38 -0.85
CA GLY A 46 -5.05 -0.77 0.38
C GLY A 46 -4.11 -1.50 1.35
N GLU A 47 -3.28 -2.42 0.85
CA GLU A 47 -2.31 -3.14 1.69
C GLU A 47 -1.21 -2.23 2.23
N GLU A 48 -0.69 -1.32 1.39
CA GLU A 48 0.30 -0.31 1.80
C GLU A 48 -0.27 0.65 2.84
N GLN A 49 -1.50 1.13 2.64
CA GLN A 49 -2.19 2.00 3.59
C GLN A 49 -2.49 1.30 4.93
N GLN A 50 -2.84 0.01 4.91
CA GLN A 50 -3.03 -0.78 6.13
C GLN A 50 -1.74 -0.92 6.95
N ILE A 51 -0.59 -1.12 6.27
CA ILE A 51 0.71 -1.19 6.96
C ILE A 51 1.12 0.18 7.50
N ILE A 52 0.87 1.26 6.74
CA ILE A 52 1.06 2.64 7.22
C ILE A 52 0.20 2.89 8.46
N ALA A 53 -1.07 2.48 8.44
CA ALA A 53 -2.00 2.66 9.55
C ALA A 53 -1.59 1.86 10.79
N ALA A 54 -1.22 0.59 10.64
CA ALA A 54 -0.73 -0.24 11.74
C ALA A 54 0.59 0.31 12.34
N LEU A 55 1.49 0.80 11.50
CA LEU A 55 2.70 1.48 11.96
C LEU A 55 2.35 2.76 12.73
N GLY A 56 1.42 3.59 12.23
CA GLY A 56 1.01 4.82 12.89
C GLY A 56 0.37 4.57 14.27
N VAL A 57 -0.53 3.60 14.37
CA VAL A 57 -1.14 3.19 15.65
C VAL A 57 -0.05 2.78 16.65
N MET A 58 0.89 1.94 16.22
CA MET A 58 1.96 1.50 17.12
C MET A 58 2.95 2.61 17.49
N GLU A 59 3.24 3.52 16.57
CA GLU A 59 4.11 4.67 16.83
C GLU A 59 3.52 5.58 17.93
N ASP A 60 2.21 5.81 17.88
CA ASP A 60 1.48 6.58 18.89
C ASP A 60 1.39 5.85 20.24
N GLU A 61 1.11 4.55 20.25
CA GLU A 61 1.02 3.75 21.48
C GLU A 61 2.36 3.60 22.21
N LEU A 62 3.45 3.40 21.45
CA LEU A 62 4.80 3.23 21.99
C LEU A 62 5.47 4.59 22.26
N GLY A 63 4.96 5.69 21.70
CA GLY A 63 5.54 7.02 21.80
C GLY A 63 6.89 7.13 21.08
N GLY A 64 7.08 6.38 20.00
CA GLY A 64 8.36 6.24 19.30
C GLY A 64 8.34 5.16 18.22
N THR A 65 9.52 4.77 17.73
CA THR A 65 9.63 3.81 16.61
C THR A 65 8.96 2.47 16.93
N ALA A 66 8.21 1.91 15.98
CA ALA A 66 7.54 0.63 16.12
C ALA A 66 8.41 -0.54 15.62
N PRO A 67 8.69 -1.54 16.47
CA PRO A 67 9.31 -2.79 16.04
C PRO A 67 8.42 -3.58 15.07
N LEU A 68 9.04 -4.36 14.17
CA LEU A 68 8.32 -5.14 13.15
C LEU A 68 7.28 -6.10 13.75
N ASN A 69 7.58 -6.73 14.89
CA ASN A 69 6.65 -7.63 15.57
C ASN A 69 5.40 -6.92 16.10
N GLU A 70 5.52 -5.66 16.52
CA GLU A 70 4.39 -4.85 16.99
C GLU A 70 3.52 -4.42 15.81
N ILE A 71 4.14 -4.03 14.68
CA ILE A 71 3.41 -3.72 13.43
C ILE A 71 2.61 -4.94 12.97
N ILE A 72 3.22 -6.14 12.95
CA ILE A 72 2.54 -7.39 12.58
C ILE A 72 1.40 -7.72 13.55
N LEU A 73 1.60 -7.47 14.85
CA LEU A 73 0.57 -7.69 15.87
C LEU A 73 -0.63 -6.76 15.64
N SER A 74 -0.39 -5.47 15.41
CA SER A 74 -1.43 -4.48 15.13
C SER A 74 -2.19 -4.82 13.84
N LEU A 75 -1.49 -5.17 12.75
CA LEU A 75 -2.13 -5.64 11.51
C LEU A 75 -3.12 -6.78 11.78
N LYS A 76 -2.75 -7.72 12.65
CA LYS A 76 -3.59 -8.86 12.97
C LYS A 76 -4.77 -8.53 13.89
N VAL A 77 -4.56 -7.67 14.89
CA VAL A 77 -5.55 -7.39 15.93
C VAL A 77 -6.49 -6.27 15.53
N ASP A 78 -5.95 -5.18 14.98
CA ASP A 78 -6.69 -3.95 14.71
C ASP A 78 -7.28 -3.93 13.30
N PHE A 79 -6.58 -4.53 12.33
CA PHE A 79 -6.96 -4.53 10.92
C PHE A 79 -7.44 -5.90 10.42
N GLU A 80 -7.41 -6.94 11.26
CA GLU A 80 -7.75 -8.33 10.91
C GLU A 80 -6.97 -8.90 9.70
N VAL A 81 -5.79 -8.33 9.41
CA VAL A 81 -4.90 -8.72 8.31
C VAL A 81 -3.83 -9.69 8.81
N ASN A 82 -3.74 -10.85 8.17
CA ASN A 82 -2.66 -11.81 8.42
C ASN A 82 -1.64 -11.75 7.29
N LYS A 83 -0.48 -11.14 7.55
CA LYS A 83 0.68 -11.13 6.65
C LYS A 83 1.89 -11.73 7.36
N SER A 84 2.73 -12.41 6.60
CA SER A 84 4.01 -12.91 7.11
C SER A 84 5.01 -11.76 7.33
N GLU A 85 6.04 -12.03 8.12
CA GLU A 85 7.11 -11.07 8.39
C GLU A 85 7.79 -10.60 7.09
N ASP A 86 8.07 -11.52 6.16
CA ASP A 86 8.69 -11.22 4.87
C ASP A 86 7.80 -10.31 3.99
N GLU A 87 6.48 -10.52 4.01
CA GLU A 87 5.54 -9.68 3.25
C GLU A 87 5.48 -8.26 3.82
N VAL A 88 5.36 -8.12 5.14
CA VAL A 88 5.34 -6.80 5.80
C VAL A 88 6.66 -6.08 5.59
N LEU A 89 7.79 -6.79 5.69
CA LEU A 89 9.10 -6.22 5.41
C LEU A 89 9.22 -5.74 3.96
N SER A 90 8.77 -6.55 2.99
CA SER A 90 8.81 -6.16 1.57
C SER A 90 8.02 -4.89 1.31
N ILE A 91 6.87 -4.72 1.97
CA ILE A 91 6.05 -3.51 1.81
C ILE A 91 6.70 -2.33 2.51
N LEU A 92 7.24 -2.49 3.73
CA LEU A 92 7.96 -1.42 4.42
C LEU A 92 9.19 -0.92 3.64
N GLU A 93 9.92 -1.80 2.95
CA GLU A 93 11.03 -1.42 2.09
C GLU A 93 10.54 -0.66 0.83
N ASN A 94 9.39 -1.02 0.27
CA ASN A 94 8.75 -0.23 -0.79
C ASN A 94 8.35 1.15 -0.29
N LEU A 95 7.68 1.24 0.86
CA LEU A 95 7.28 2.50 1.49
C LEU A 95 8.48 3.39 1.86
N LEU A 96 9.62 2.77 2.21
CA LEU A 96 10.87 3.47 2.46
C LEU A 96 11.41 4.11 1.17
N SER A 97 11.33 3.40 0.04
CA SER A 97 11.74 3.95 -1.26
C SER A 97 10.85 5.12 -1.73
N LEU A 98 9.61 5.18 -1.23
CA LEU A 98 8.65 6.26 -1.46
C LEU A 98 8.73 7.39 -0.41
N GLU A 99 9.69 7.32 0.52
CA GLU A 99 9.87 8.29 1.61
C GLU A 99 8.64 8.45 2.53
N LEU A 100 7.81 7.40 2.64
CA LEU A 100 6.62 7.39 3.50
C LEU A 100 6.93 6.87 4.92
N VAL A 101 7.98 6.05 5.05
CA VAL A 101 8.47 5.54 6.33
C VAL A 101 9.97 5.78 6.49
N LYS A 102 10.46 5.66 7.71
CA LYS A 102 11.89 5.67 8.07
C LYS A 102 12.24 4.39 8.80
N LYS A 103 13.40 3.84 8.44
CA LYS A 103 13.99 2.70 9.13
C LYS A 103 15.00 3.18 10.17
N HIS A 104 14.85 2.71 11.39
CA HIS A 104 15.74 2.95 12.52
C HIS A 104 16.42 1.65 12.94
N SER A 105 17.35 1.72 13.91
CA SER A 105 18.03 0.53 14.43
C SER A 105 17.12 -0.41 15.23
N ASP A 106 16.02 0.12 15.74
CA ASP A 106 15.10 -0.49 16.69
C ASP A 106 13.65 -0.59 16.17
N GLY A 107 13.38 -0.13 14.95
CA GLY A 107 12.05 -0.20 14.36
C GLY A 107 11.85 0.70 13.16
N TRP A 108 10.59 1.02 12.90
CA TRP A 108 10.13 1.88 11.82
C TRP A 108 9.37 3.07 12.38
N SER A 109 9.33 4.17 11.64
CA SER A 109 8.45 5.31 11.96
C SER A 109 7.88 5.91 10.68
N LEU A 110 6.79 6.65 10.78
CA LEU A 110 6.24 7.40 9.67
C LEU A 110 7.07 8.65 9.37
N THR A 111 7.01 9.10 8.13
CA THR A 111 7.34 10.49 7.78
C THR A 111 6.11 11.36 7.91
N ASN A 112 6.24 12.67 7.74
CA ASN A 112 5.07 13.57 7.75
C ASN A 112 4.04 13.20 6.67
N GLU A 113 4.50 12.73 5.50
CA GLU A 113 3.60 12.29 4.43
C GLU A 113 2.98 10.93 4.75
N GLY A 114 3.75 9.99 5.31
CA GLY A 114 3.21 8.72 5.81
C GLY A 114 2.15 8.91 6.90
N ALA A 115 2.36 9.85 7.83
CA ALA A 115 1.40 10.20 8.85
C ALA A 115 0.10 10.79 8.26
N ARG A 116 0.21 11.63 7.22
CA ARG A 116 -0.97 12.14 6.51
C ARG A 116 -1.79 11.01 5.88
N ILE A 117 -1.13 10.05 5.24
CA ILE A 117 -1.80 8.88 4.64
C ILE A 117 -2.42 7.99 5.73
N CYS A 118 -1.73 7.80 6.86
CA CYS A 118 -2.25 7.12 8.04
C CYS A 118 -3.56 7.75 8.51
N ASP A 119 -3.54 9.07 8.74
CA ASP A 119 -4.72 9.83 9.18
C ASP A 119 -5.86 9.73 8.16
N ASP A 120 -5.57 9.89 6.86
CA ASP A 120 -6.58 9.79 5.81
C ASP A 120 -7.24 8.39 5.80
N TYR A 121 -6.44 7.32 5.92
CA TYR A 121 -6.94 5.94 5.96
C TYR A 121 -7.77 5.67 7.22
N LEU A 122 -7.27 6.07 8.39
CA LEU A 122 -7.98 5.89 9.66
C LEU A 122 -9.29 6.66 9.64
N ASN A 123 -9.29 7.94 9.22
CA ASN A 123 -10.51 8.74 9.18
C ASN A 123 -11.57 8.18 8.23
N GLN A 124 -11.18 7.67 7.05
CA GLN A 124 -12.10 7.03 6.11
C GLN A 124 -12.72 5.75 6.66
N ASN A 125 -11.98 4.99 7.47
CA ASN A 125 -12.46 3.77 8.11
C ASN A 125 -13.13 4.01 9.48
N LEU A 126 -12.93 5.19 10.09
CA LEU A 126 -13.52 5.63 11.35
C LEU A 126 -14.85 6.37 11.18
N GLU A 127 -15.31 6.71 9.96
CA GLU A 127 -16.69 7.19 9.71
C GLU A 127 -17.77 6.17 10.14
N GLY A 128 -17.38 4.97 10.60
CA GLY A 128 -18.25 3.98 11.25
C GLY A 128 -18.27 4.00 12.79
N PHE A 129 -17.46 4.82 13.46
CA PHE A 129 -17.44 4.97 14.92
C PHE A 129 -17.88 6.38 15.32
N ASP A 130 -19.18 6.66 15.19
CA ASP A 130 -19.83 7.72 15.96
C ASP A 130 -19.67 7.40 17.46
N ILE A 131 -19.08 8.33 18.22
CA ILE A 131 -19.03 8.31 19.69
C ILE A 131 -20.36 8.84 20.26
#